data_AF-A0A3D5USL8-F1
#
_entry.id   AF-A0A3D5USL8-F1
#
_cell.length_a   1.000
_cell.length_b   1.000
_cell.length_c   1.000
_cell.angle_alpha   90.00
_cell.angle_beta   90.00
_cell.angle_gamma   90.00
#
_symmetry.space_group_name_H-M   'P 1'
#
loop_
_entity.id
_entity.type
_entity.pdbx_description
1 polymer ?
#
loop_
_entity_poly.entity_id
_entity_poly.type
_entity_poly.pdbx_seq_one_letter_code
_entity_poly.pdbx_strand_id
1 'polypeptide(L)'
;GSDKPDLRNPIEMQNVTDHFRGSGFKVFAGMIEKDSKVEVWAIPAPGGGNRAFCDRMNSWAQGEGQPGLGYIFFREEGGALEGAGPVAKNIGPERTDAIRTQLGLGAGDAVFFVAGQPAKFASFAGQARTRAGTELGLVEEGVFKFCWIVDFPMFEWNEDEKKIDFSHNPFSMPNYPLDKFLALDKDDVDEILGMTAFQYDIVCNGVELSSGAVRNHKPDVMYKAFEIAGYDKSVVETKFGGMLNAFKYGAPPHGGLAPGIDRMVMLLAGVENLREVTMFPMNQQA
;
A
#
# COMPACT_ATOMS: atom_id res chain seq x y z
N GLY A 1 -2.45 3.21 0.25
CA GLY A 1 -2.59 1.74 0.21
C GLY A 1 -1.99 1.14 -1.04
N SER A 2 -0.86 1.67 -1.50
CA SER A 2 -0.05 1.11 -2.59
C SER A 2 1.33 1.76 -2.50
N ASP A 3 2.36 0.97 -2.73
CA ASP A 3 3.75 1.33 -2.97
C ASP A 3 4.01 1.75 -4.42
N LYS A 4 2.95 1.84 -5.24
CA LYS A 4 2.98 2.34 -6.62
C LYS A 4 1.70 3.14 -6.91
N PRO A 5 1.50 4.29 -6.25
CA PRO A 5 0.28 5.05 -6.39
C PRO A 5 0.12 5.64 -7.79
N ASP A 6 -1.10 5.61 -8.31
CA ASP A 6 -1.49 6.45 -9.43
C ASP A 6 -1.92 7.83 -8.92
N LEU A 7 -1.05 8.82 -9.10
CA LEU A 7 -1.25 10.22 -8.70
C LEU A 7 -2.19 10.99 -9.64
N ARG A 8 -2.61 10.38 -10.75
CA ARG A 8 -3.64 10.95 -11.63
C ARG A 8 -5.03 10.80 -11.04
N ASN A 9 -5.24 9.77 -10.22
CA ASN A 9 -6.46 9.59 -9.45
C ASN A 9 -6.44 10.58 -8.27
N PRO A 10 -7.41 11.51 -8.15
CA PRO A 10 -7.43 12.53 -7.11
C PRO A 10 -7.98 12.03 -5.77
N ILE A 11 -8.53 10.81 -5.71
CA ILE A 11 -9.12 10.28 -4.48
C ILE A 11 -8.03 10.08 -3.44
N GLU A 12 -8.19 10.69 -2.26
CA GLU A 12 -7.36 10.45 -1.09
C GLU A 12 -8.18 9.74 -0.02
N MET A 13 -7.66 8.62 0.48
CA MET A 13 -8.29 7.89 1.57
C MET A 13 -7.99 8.57 2.90
N GLN A 14 -8.94 8.54 3.83
CA GLN A 14 -8.75 9.13 5.15
C GLN A 14 -9.16 8.16 6.26
N ASN A 15 -8.46 8.22 7.39
CA ASN A 15 -8.89 7.54 8.60
C ASN A 15 -10.13 8.24 9.17
N VAL A 16 -11.19 7.46 9.44
CA VAL A 16 -12.48 7.91 9.99
C VAL A 16 -12.88 7.07 11.21
N THR A 17 -11.92 6.39 11.84
CA THR A 17 -12.14 5.38 12.89
C THR A 17 -12.99 5.92 14.04
N ASP A 18 -12.75 7.15 14.47
CA ASP A 18 -13.46 7.74 15.62
C ASP A 18 -14.94 8.01 15.35
N HIS A 19 -15.35 8.22 14.08
CA HIS A 19 -16.76 8.30 13.70
C HIS A 19 -17.49 6.97 13.85
N PHE A 20 -16.77 5.85 13.95
CA PHE A 20 -17.35 4.52 14.17
C PHE A 20 -17.22 4.02 15.60
N ARG A 21 -16.35 4.63 16.42
CA ARG A 21 -16.16 4.27 17.83
C ARG A 21 -17.45 4.49 18.63
N GLY A 22 -17.96 3.41 19.23
CA GLY A 22 -19.23 3.41 19.97
C GLY A 22 -20.46 3.74 19.11
N SER A 23 -20.36 3.61 17.78
CA SER A 23 -21.50 3.87 16.88
C SER A 23 -22.50 2.70 16.88
N GLY A 24 -23.71 2.96 16.37
CA GLY A 24 -24.73 1.91 16.20
C GLY A 24 -24.36 0.85 15.15
N PHE A 25 -23.33 1.08 14.35
CA PHE A 25 -22.83 0.11 13.39
C PHE A 25 -21.90 -0.91 14.06
N LYS A 26 -22.53 -1.89 14.73
CA LYS A 26 -21.87 -2.90 15.58
C LYS A 26 -20.72 -3.65 14.94
N VAL A 27 -20.71 -3.80 13.60
CA VAL A 27 -19.63 -4.49 12.89
C VAL A 27 -18.31 -3.73 13.09
N PHE A 28 -18.26 -2.44 12.76
CA PHE A 28 -17.03 -1.66 12.90
C PHE A 28 -16.75 -1.29 14.35
N ALA A 29 -17.78 -0.86 15.11
CA ALA A 29 -17.61 -0.54 16.52
C ALA A 29 -17.04 -1.73 17.31
N GLY A 30 -17.57 -2.92 17.09
CA GLY A 30 -17.08 -4.14 17.74
C GLY A 30 -15.70 -4.61 17.27
N MET A 31 -15.27 -4.28 16.05
CA MET A 31 -13.89 -4.54 15.61
C MET A 31 -12.91 -3.62 16.34
N ILE A 32 -13.23 -2.31 16.41
CA ILE A 32 -12.41 -1.29 17.08
C ILE A 32 -12.28 -1.59 18.59
N GLU A 33 -13.35 -2.03 19.24
CA GLU A 33 -13.33 -2.39 20.67
C GLU A 33 -12.47 -3.61 20.98
N LYS A 34 -12.37 -4.57 20.05
CA LYS A 34 -11.63 -5.83 20.26
C LYS A 34 -10.13 -5.69 20.04
N ASP A 35 -9.71 -4.77 19.19
CA ASP A 35 -8.32 -4.60 18.79
C ASP A 35 -8.03 -3.12 18.53
N SER A 36 -7.14 -2.54 19.34
CA SER A 36 -6.75 -1.12 19.24
C SER A 36 -5.99 -0.80 17.94
N LYS A 37 -5.49 -1.80 17.21
CA LYS A 37 -4.85 -1.65 15.91
C LYS A 37 -5.85 -1.59 14.75
N VAL A 38 -7.15 -1.79 15.02
CA VAL A 38 -8.19 -1.68 13.99
C VAL A 38 -8.45 -0.22 13.65
N GLU A 39 -8.45 0.06 12.36
CA GLU A 39 -8.83 1.34 11.79
C GLU A 39 -9.97 1.17 10.80
N VAL A 40 -10.72 2.26 10.58
CA VAL A 40 -11.69 2.38 9.49
C VAL A 40 -11.20 3.47 8.55
N TRP A 41 -10.95 3.10 7.29
CA TRP A 41 -10.56 4.06 6.25
C TRP A 41 -11.73 4.31 5.31
N ALA A 42 -11.94 5.58 5.01
CA ALA A 42 -12.88 6.07 4.03
C ALA A 42 -12.20 6.22 2.67
N ILE A 43 -12.90 5.83 1.61
CA ILE A 43 -12.52 6.00 0.22
C ILE A 43 -13.59 6.89 -0.43
N PRO A 44 -13.35 8.21 -0.53
CA PRO A 44 -14.26 9.12 -1.20
C PRO A 44 -14.48 8.75 -2.66
N ALA A 45 -15.69 8.94 -3.15
CA ALA A 45 -16.07 8.72 -4.54
C ALA A 45 -16.92 9.90 -5.04
N PRO A 46 -16.29 11.05 -5.38
CA PRO A 46 -16.99 12.20 -5.93
C PRO A 46 -17.75 11.84 -7.21
N GLY A 47 -19.01 12.24 -7.33
CA GLY A 47 -19.91 11.83 -8.42
C GLY A 47 -20.40 10.37 -8.34
N GLY A 48 -19.98 9.61 -7.32
CA GLY A 48 -20.35 8.21 -7.11
C GLY A 48 -21.66 8.00 -6.36
N GLY A 49 -22.44 9.06 -6.09
CA GLY A 49 -23.66 9.08 -5.27
C GLY A 49 -24.88 8.38 -5.89
N ASN A 50 -24.67 7.23 -6.51
CA ASN A 50 -25.69 6.39 -7.12
C ASN A 50 -25.74 5.03 -6.42
N ARG A 51 -26.94 4.65 -5.96
CA ARG A 51 -27.18 3.36 -5.30
C ARG A 51 -26.70 2.16 -6.13
N ALA A 52 -26.97 2.17 -7.43
CA ALA A 52 -26.60 1.07 -8.32
C ALA A 52 -25.06 0.96 -8.47
N PHE A 53 -24.35 2.08 -8.48
CA PHE A 53 -22.88 2.09 -8.49
C PHE A 53 -22.33 1.54 -7.16
N CYS A 54 -22.86 2.01 -6.03
CA CYS A 54 -22.43 1.55 -4.71
C CYS A 54 -22.65 0.04 -4.52
N ASP A 55 -23.81 -0.49 -4.93
CA ASP A 55 -24.09 -1.92 -4.85
C ASP A 55 -23.16 -2.75 -5.75
N ARG A 56 -22.83 -2.26 -6.97
CA ARG A 56 -21.84 -2.92 -7.84
C ARG A 56 -20.44 -2.94 -7.22
N MET A 57 -19.98 -1.83 -6.65
CA MET A 57 -18.69 -1.75 -5.96
C MET A 57 -18.64 -2.71 -4.78
N ASN A 58 -19.74 -2.85 -4.02
CA ASN A 58 -19.85 -3.84 -2.95
C ASN A 58 -19.82 -5.28 -3.48
N SER A 59 -20.53 -5.60 -4.56
CA SER A 59 -20.46 -6.93 -5.19
C SER A 59 -19.08 -7.25 -5.73
N TRP A 60 -18.38 -6.27 -6.32
CA TRP A 60 -16.99 -6.44 -6.75
C TRP A 60 -16.09 -6.76 -5.55
N ALA A 61 -16.18 -6.01 -4.45
CA ALA A 61 -15.40 -6.28 -3.25
C ALA A 61 -15.62 -7.70 -2.71
N GLN A 62 -16.86 -8.20 -2.77
CA GLN A 62 -17.17 -9.60 -2.43
C GLN A 62 -16.51 -10.60 -3.36
N GLY A 63 -16.43 -10.29 -4.66
CA GLY A 63 -15.67 -11.07 -5.64
C GLY A 63 -14.17 -11.11 -5.37
N GLU A 64 -13.61 -10.04 -4.80
CA GLU A 64 -12.21 -9.95 -4.32
C GLU A 64 -11.98 -10.64 -2.96
N GLY A 65 -12.96 -11.41 -2.47
CA GLY A 65 -12.88 -12.15 -1.21
C GLY A 65 -13.12 -11.33 0.05
N GLN A 66 -13.56 -10.07 -0.06
CA GLN A 66 -13.93 -9.26 1.10
C GLN A 66 -15.36 -9.57 1.58
N PRO A 67 -15.69 -9.39 2.87
CA PRO A 67 -17.08 -9.53 3.33
C PRO A 67 -18.06 -8.54 2.67
N GLY A 68 -17.54 -7.39 2.23
CA GLY A 68 -18.25 -6.34 1.53
C GLY A 68 -17.48 -5.02 1.56
N LEU A 69 -18.04 -4.01 0.93
CA LEU A 69 -17.55 -2.64 0.92
C LEU A 69 -18.69 -1.73 1.38
N GLY A 70 -18.67 -1.39 2.68
CA GLY A 70 -19.69 -0.53 3.27
C GLY A 70 -19.68 0.84 2.60
N TYR A 71 -20.84 1.48 2.44
CA TYR A 71 -20.91 2.77 1.77
C TYR A 71 -22.00 3.70 2.32
N ILE A 72 -21.80 4.99 2.04
CA ILE A 72 -22.80 6.06 2.15
C ILE A 72 -22.82 6.79 0.81
N PHE A 73 -24.00 7.17 0.33
CA PHE A 73 -24.15 8.09 -0.79
C PHE A 73 -25.01 9.28 -0.36
N PHE A 74 -24.71 10.46 -0.88
CA PHE A 74 -25.33 11.70 -0.46
C PHE A 74 -26.25 12.22 -1.55
N ARG A 75 -27.49 12.56 -1.17
CA ARG A 75 -28.52 13.07 -2.08
C ARG A 75 -29.20 14.30 -1.48
N GLU A 76 -29.67 15.19 -2.33
CA GLU A 76 -30.59 16.23 -1.90
C GLU A 76 -32.00 15.68 -1.85
N GLU A 77 -32.63 15.79 -0.68
CA GLU A 77 -34.03 15.42 -0.47
C GLU A 77 -34.70 16.51 0.38
N GLY A 78 -35.79 17.09 -0.13
CA GLY A 78 -36.51 18.16 0.57
C GLY A 78 -35.71 19.44 0.83
N GLY A 79 -34.64 19.71 0.06
CA GLY A 79 -33.77 20.87 0.23
C GLY A 79 -32.68 20.69 1.30
N ALA A 80 -32.53 19.48 1.85
CA ALA A 80 -31.43 19.12 2.73
C ALA A 80 -30.57 18.01 2.11
N LEU A 81 -29.27 18.06 2.38
CA LEU A 81 -28.32 17.03 1.98
C LEU A 81 -28.40 15.87 2.98
N GLU A 82 -28.86 14.71 2.54
CA GLU A 82 -29.02 13.52 3.38
C GLU A 82 -28.07 12.40 2.92
N GLY A 83 -27.41 11.76 3.88
CA GLY A 83 -26.65 10.54 3.64
C GLY A 83 -27.56 9.31 3.70
N ALA A 84 -27.55 8.52 2.64
CA ALA A 84 -28.30 7.28 2.51
C ALA A 84 -27.36 6.07 2.33
N GLY A 85 -27.89 4.87 2.55
CA GLY A 85 -27.15 3.62 2.45
C GLY A 85 -27.11 2.84 3.76
N PRO A 86 -26.57 1.61 3.74
CA PRO A 86 -26.56 0.74 4.90
C PRO A 86 -25.78 1.34 6.08
N VAL A 87 -24.66 2.01 5.82
CA VAL A 87 -23.81 2.56 6.88
C VAL A 87 -24.46 3.79 7.53
N ALA A 88 -24.96 4.73 6.73
CA ALA A 88 -25.62 5.96 7.23
C ALA A 88 -26.79 5.64 8.19
N LYS A 89 -27.63 4.66 7.82
CA LYS A 89 -28.75 4.20 8.66
C LYS A 89 -28.32 3.68 10.03
N ASN A 90 -27.13 3.09 10.13
CA ASN A 90 -26.64 2.46 11.35
C ASN A 90 -25.82 3.41 12.25
N ILE A 91 -25.12 4.39 11.67
CA ILE A 91 -24.33 5.36 12.46
C ILE A 91 -25.12 6.62 12.83
N GLY A 92 -26.25 6.87 12.17
CA GLY A 92 -27.13 8.02 12.44
C GLY A 92 -26.69 9.31 11.71
N PRO A 93 -27.56 10.34 11.73
CA PRO A 93 -27.38 11.55 10.92
C PRO A 93 -26.17 12.38 11.35
N GLU A 94 -25.91 12.51 12.64
CA GLU A 94 -24.78 13.31 13.17
C GLU A 94 -23.43 12.77 12.71
N ARG A 95 -23.17 11.47 12.89
CA ARG A 95 -21.92 10.83 12.45
C ARG A 95 -21.80 10.79 10.92
N THR A 96 -22.92 10.64 10.22
CA THR A 96 -22.96 10.69 8.76
C THR A 96 -22.55 12.06 8.24
N ASP A 97 -23.07 13.15 8.83
CA ASP A 97 -22.70 14.51 8.46
C ASP A 97 -21.26 14.88 8.87
N ALA A 98 -20.78 14.36 10.01
CA ALA A 98 -19.40 14.53 10.42
C ALA A 98 -18.41 13.90 9.43
N ILE A 99 -18.67 12.67 8.96
CA ILE A 99 -17.89 12.02 7.91
C ILE A 99 -17.96 12.83 6.61
N ARG A 100 -19.16 13.26 6.20
CA ARG A 100 -19.37 14.07 5.00
C ARG A 100 -18.53 15.34 5.04
N THR A 101 -18.54 16.04 6.17
CA THR A 101 -17.80 17.30 6.37
C THR A 101 -16.29 17.07 6.37
N GLN A 102 -15.80 16.03 7.06
CA GLN A 102 -14.37 15.68 7.05
C GLN A 102 -13.86 15.40 5.63
N LEU A 103 -14.65 14.68 4.83
CA LEU A 103 -14.27 14.26 3.48
C LEU A 103 -14.59 15.30 2.40
N GLY A 104 -15.25 16.41 2.76
CA GLY A 104 -15.64 17.46 1.80
C GLY A 104 -16.68 16.99 0.77
N LEU A 105 -17.57 16.06 1.14
CA LEU A 105 -18.54 15.46 0.21
C LEU A 105 -19.83 16.28 0.11
N GLY A 106 -20.37 16.33 -1.10
CA GLY A 106 -21.59 17.04 -1.47
C GLY A 106 -22.69 16.13 -2.02
N ALA A 107 -23.74 16.76 -2.55
CA ALA A 107 -24.83 16.06 -3.24
C ALA A 107 -24.30 15.34 -4.49
N GLY A 108 -24.68 14.07 -4.66
CA GLY A 108 -24.23 13.25 -5.78
C GLY A 108 -22.90 12.54 -5.54
N ASP A 109 -22.31 12.65 -4.35
CA ASP A 109 -21.09 11.92 -3.98
C ASP A 109 -21.37 10.65 -3.18
N ALA A 110 -20.37 9.78 -3.11
CA ALA A 110 -20.38 8.62 -2.22
C ALA A 110 -19.06 8.49 -1.44
N VAL A 111 -19.07 7.61 -0.47
CA VAL A 111 -17.89 7.17 0.27
C VAL A 111 -18.02 5.69 0.58
N PHE A 112 -16.92 4.97 0.39
CA PHE A 112 -16.78 3.57 0.76
C PHE A 112 -15.93 3.41 2.02
N PHE A 113 -16.07 2.30 2.72
CA PHE A 113 -15.37 2.03 3.96
C PHE A 113 -14.76 0.63 3.98
N VAL A 114 -13.54 0.58 4.47
CA VAL A 114 -12.81 -0.65 4.79
C VAL A 114 -12.42 -0.59 6.27
N ALA A 115 -12.54 -1.71 6.97
CA ALA A 115 -12.26 -1.79 8.40
C ALA A 115 -11.43 -3.02 8.72
N GLY A 116 -10.44 -2.88 9.59
CA GLY A 116 -9.56 -3.95 10.01
C GLY A 116 -8.19 -3.42 10.45
N GLN A 117 -7.16 -4.27 10.45
CA GLN A 117 -5.79 -3.80 10.63
C GLN A 117 -5.27 -3.21 9.31
N PRO A 118 -4.75 -1.97 9.27
CA PRO A 118 -4.27 -1.32 8.04
C PRO A 118 -3.33 -2.17 7.20
N ALA A 119 -2.38 -2.86 7.82
CA ALA A 119 -1.43 -3.75 7.14
C ALA A 119 -2.12 -4.85 6.30
N LYS A 120 -3.33 -5.26 6.68
CA LYS A 120 -4.09 -6.33 5.99
C LYS A 120 -5.02 -5.79 4.91
N PHE A 121 -5.64 -4.63 5.12
CA PHE A 121 -6.64 -4.11 4.17
C PHE A 121 -6.08 -3.06 3.20
N ALA A 122 -4.92 -2.45 3.48
CA ALA A 122 -4.44 -1.28 2.74
C ALA A 122 -4.30 -1.53 1.23
N SER A 123 -3.85 -2.73 0.82
CA SER A 123 -3.77 -3.13 -0.59
C SER A 123 -5.15 -3.16 -1.24
N PHE A 124 -6.13 -3.80 -0.59
CA PHE A 124 -7.52 -3.82 -1.08
C PHE A 124 -8.14 -2.41 -1.14
N ALA A 125 -7.89 -1.58 -0.12
CA ALA A 125 -8.34 -0.19 -0.11
C ALA A 125 -7.78 0.62 -1.30
N GLY A 126 -6.50 0.40 -1.62
CA GLY A 126 -5.86 0.97 -2.81
C GLY A 126 -6.52 0.51 -4.11
N GLN A 127 -6.87 -0.77 -4.23
CA GLN A 127 -7.60 -1.30 -5.39
C GLN A 127 -9.00 -0.68 -5.52
N ALA A 128 -9.73 -0.57 -4.41
CA ALA A 128 -11.05 0.04 -4.38
C ALA A 128 -11.01 1.53 -4.77
N ARG A 129 -9.99 2.26 -4.30
CA ARG A 129 -9.71 3.64 -4.72
C ARG A 129 -9.43 3.74 -6.23
N THR A 130 -8.56 2.88 -6.75
CA THR A 130 -8.25 2.85 -8.19
C THR A 130 -9.50 2.58 -9.01
N ARG A 131 -10.26 1.54 -8.64
CA ARG A 131 -11.51 1.19 -9.31
C ARG A 131 -12.53 2.32 -9.30
N ALA A 132 -12.76 2.95 -8.15
CA ALA A 132 -13.68 4.08 -8.04
C ALA A 132 -13.24 5.25 -8.93
N GLY A 133 -11.96 5.59 -8.92
CA GLY A 133 -11.41 6.64 -9.77
C GLY A 133 -11.60 6.35 -11.27
N THR A 134 -11.33 5.11 -11.69
CA THR A 134 -11.47 4.70 -13.09
C THR A 134 -12.93 4.65 -13.54
N GLU A 135 -13.83 4.00 -12.78
CA GLU A 135 -15.25 3.87 -13.16
C GLU A 135 -15.98 5.22 -13.19
N LEU A 136 -15.53 6.19 -12.39
CA LEU A 136 -16.10 7.54 -12.34
C LEU A 136 -15.40 8.54 -13.29
N GLY A 137 -14.39 8.09 -14.05
CA GLY A 137 -13.65 8.96 -14.98
C GLY A 137 -12.89 10.10 -14.28
N LEU A 138 -12.46 9.88 -13.04
CA LEU A 138 -11.75 10.88 -12.23
C LEU A 138 -10.24 10.89 -12.48
N VAL A 139 -9.71 9.84 -13.10
CA VAL A 139 -8.28 9.71 -13.42
C VAL A 139 -7.93 10.66 -14.55
N GLU A 140 -6.99 11.58 -14.30
CA GLU A 140 -6.51 12.52 -15.32
C GLU A 140 -5.85 11.77 -16.49
N GLU A 141 -6.28 12.06 -17.72
CA GLU A 141 -5.76 11.44 -18.93
C GLU A 141 -4.71 12.32 -19.62
N GLY A 142 -3.88 11.72 -20.49
CA GLY A 142 -2.90 12.46 -21.30
C GLY A 142 -1.70 13.04 -20.53
N VAL A 143 -1.50 12.64 -19.27
CA VAL A 143 -0.41 13.10 -18.42
C VAL A 143 0.41 11.95 -17.83
N PHE A 144 1.68 12.24 -17.52
CA PHE A 144 2.55 11.36 -16.75
C PHE A 144 2.85 12.00 -15.40
N LYS A 145 2.38 11.38 -14.32
CA LYS A 145 2.69 11.80 -12.95
C LYS A 145 3.64 10.81 -12.31
N PHE A 146 4.82 11.31 -12.00
CA PHE A 146 5.91 10.56 -11.40
C PHE A 146 5.96 10.79 -9.89
N CYS A 147 6.35 9.77 -9.15
CA CYS A 147 6.80 9.91 -7.77
C CYS A 147 7.95 8.97 -7.45
N TRP A 148 8.68 9.35 -6.41
CA TRP A 148 9.57 8.45 -5.71
C TRP A 148 8.83 7.84 -4.54
N ILE A 149 8.98 6.53 -4.38
CA ILE A 149 8.61 5.81 -3.17
C ILE A 149 9.93 5.50 -2.48
N VAL A 150 10.06 5.96 -1.24
CA VAL A 150 11.29 5.88 -0.45
C VAL A 150 10.92 5.33 0.92
N ASP A 151 11.92 5.11 1.77
CA ASP A 151 11.73 4.67 3.16
C ASP A 151 10.97 3.33 3.23
N PHE A 152 11.26 2.42 2.30
CA PHE A 152 10.77 1.05 2.37
C PHE A 152 11.21 0.39 3.67
N PRO A 153 10.36 -0.39 4.34
CA PRO A 153 10.77 -1.21 5.49
C PRO A 153 11.97 -2.06 5.10
N MET A 154 12.97 -2.24 5.96
CA MET A 154 14.06 -3.17 5.67
C MET A 154 13.64 -4.61 5.91
N PHE A 155 12.84 -4.81 6.96
CA PHE A 155 12.34 -6.10 7.40
C PHE A 155 10.81 -6.08 7.45
N GLU A 156 10.23 -7.27 7.42
CA GLU A 156 8.81 -7.49 7.63
C GLU A 156 8.56 -8.71 8.52
N TRP A 157 7.38 -8.77 9.11
CA TRP A 157 6.93 -9.95 9.84
C TRP A 157 6.31 -10.95 8.86
N ASN A 158 6.95 -12.10 8.71
CA ASN A 158 6.42 -13.20 7.93
C ASN A 158 5.38 -13.96 8.79
N GLU A 159 4.11 -13.81 8.45
CA GLU A 159 3.01 -14.44 9.19
C GLU A 159 2.95 -15.97 9.03
N ASP A 160 3.50 -16.53 7.95
CA ASP A 160 3.48 -17.97 7.71
C ASP A 160 4.58 -18.67 8.51
N GLU A 161 5.78 -18.12 8.49
CA GLU A 161 6.95 -18.67 9.18
C GLU A 161 7.09 -18.17 10.62
N LYS A 162 6.27 -17.20 11.04
CA LYS A 162 6.29 -16.56 12.36
C LYS A 162 7.68 -16.03 12.75
N LYS A 163 8.33 -15.35 11.81
CA LYS A 163 9.67 -14.77 11.99
C LYS A 163 9.80 -13.44 11.26
N ILE A 164 10.88 -12.73 11.57
CA ILE A 164 11.32 -11.56 10.79
C ILE A 164 11.99 -12.05 9.51
N ASP A 165 11.69 -11.41 8.39
CA ASP A 165 12.34 -11.63 7.09
C ASP A 165 12.64 -10.29 6.40
N PHE A 166 13.40 -10.31 5.32
CA PHE A 166 13.62 -9.14 4.48
C PHE A 166 12.35 -8.78 3.72
N SER A 167 11.98 -7.50 3.72
CA SER A 167 10.80 -7.03 2.98
C SER A 167 11.02 -7.07 1.45
N HIS A 168 12.26 -6.80 1.01
CA HIS A 168 12.61 -6.66 -0.40
C HIS A 168 14.01 -7.24 -0.66
N ASN A 169 15.03 -6.38 -0.77
CA ASN A 169 16.37 -6.81 -1.16
C ASN A 169 17.28 -6.96 0.07
N PRO A 170 17.85 -8.17 0.31
CA PRO A 170 18.68 -8.43 1.48
C PRO A 170 20.04 -7.71 1.46
N PHE A 171 20.40 -7.08 0.34
CA PHE A 171 21.64 -6.33 0.16
C PHE A 171 21.44 -4.81 0.19
N SER A 172 20.25 -4.34 0.51
CA SER A 172 20.01 -2.92 0.76
C SER A 172 20.72 -2.49 2.04
N MET A 173 21.22 -1.25 2.04
CA MET A 173 21.81 -0.64 3.23
C MET A 173 20.68 -0.23 4.20
N PRO A 174 20.77 -0.54 5.51
CA PRO A 174 19.82 -0.01 6.49
C PRO A 174 19.86 1.52 6.50
N ASN A 175 18.69 2.16 6.46
CA ASN A 175 18.54 3.59 6.75
C ASN A 175 18.41 3.77 8.27
N TYR A 176 19.49 3.45 8.97
CA TYR A 176 19.55 3.43 10.42
C TYR A 176 20.99 3.67 10.90
N PRO A 177 21.23 4.31 12.07
CA PRO A 177 22.58 4.53 12.58
C PRO A 177 23.34 3.21 12.76
N LEU A 178 24.46 3.04 12.06
CA LEU A 178 25.14 1.74 11.97
C LEU A 178 25.64 1.19 13.31
N ASP A 179 26.13 2.05 14.20
CA ASP A 179 26.59 1.60 15.52
C ASP A 179 25.43 1.02 16.35
N LYS A 180 24.24 1.62 16.23
CA LYS A 180 23.02 1.09 16.84
C LYS A 180 22.54 -0.17 16.13
N PHE A 181 22.59 -0.20 14.80
CA PHE A 181 22.21 -1.37 14.00
C PHE A 181 23.00 -2.61 14.41
N LEU A 182 24.32 -2.46 14.55
CA LEU A 182 25.22 -3.54 14.96
C LEU A 182 24.97 -3.98 16.41
N ALA A 183 24.44 -3.10 17.26
CA ALA A 183 24.13 -3.36 18.65
C ALA A 183 22.70 -3.87 18.92
N LEU A 184 21.80 -3.86 17.91
CA LEU A 184 20.41 -4.31 18.05
C LEU A 184 20.34 -5.75 18.58
N ASP A 185 19.45 -6.01 19.54
CA ASP A 185 19.08 -7.37 19.86
C ASP A 185 18.02 -7.86 18.85
N LYS A 186 18.05 -9.15 18.51
CA LYS A 186 17.03 -9.75 17.64
C LYS A 186 15.64 -9.75 18.31
N ASP A 187 15.61 -9.65 19.63
CA ASP A 187 14.38 -9.59 20.42
C ASP A 187 13.73 -8.18 20.40
N ASP A 188 14.42 -7.16 19.87
CA ASP A 188 13.90 -5.79 19.69
C ASP A 188 12.98 -5.69 18.43
N VAL A 189 11.96 -6.55 18.37
CA VAL A 189 11.10 -6.74 17.18
C VAL A 189 10.48 -5.44 16.67
N ASP A 190 9.95 -4.61 17.56
CA ASP A 190 9.27 -3.37 17.16
C ASP A 190 10.25 -2.37 16.51
N GLU A 191 11.50 -2.32 16.98
CA GLU A 191 12.53 -1.45 16.41
C GLU A 191 13.05 -1.99 15.08
N ILE A 192 13.20 -3.31 14.96
CA ILE A 192 13.59 -3.97 13.71
C ILE A 192 12.54 -3.75 12.62
N LEU A 193 11.26 -3.95 12.94
CA LEU A 193 10.16 -3.79 11.99
C LEU A 193 9.86 -2.32 11.65
N GLY A 194 10.26 -1.38 12.52
CA GLY A 194 10.16 0.06 12.28
C GLY A 194 11.29 0.65 11.43
N MET A 195 12.36 -0.11 11.18
CA MET A 195 13.52 0.35 10.43
C MET A 195 13.28 0.30 8.92
N THR A 196 13.77 1.32 8.23
CA THR A 196 13.72 1.41 6.78
C THR A 196 15.07 1.08 6.14
N ALA A 197 15.07 0.79 4.85
CA ALA A 197 16.25 0.65 4.03
C ALA A 197 16.42 1.88 3.13
N PHE A 198 17.65 2.16 2.71
CA PHE A 198 17.92 3.10 1.61
C PHE A 198 17.53 2.49 0.26
N GLN A 199 16.26 2.12 0.14
CA GLN A 199 15.65 1.54 -1.04
C GLN A 199 14.59 2.51 -1.56
N TYR A 200 14.41 2.52 -2.87
CA TYR A 200 13.54 3.46 -3.53
C TYR A 200 13.03 2.91 -4.87
N ASP A 201 11.81 3.31 -5.21
CA ASP A 201 11.18 3.02 -6.49
C ASP A 201 10.80 4.32 -7.21
N ILE A 202 10.93 4.31 -8.53
CA ILE A 202 10.35 5.33 -9.42
C ILE A 202 9.04 4.78 -9.94
N VAL A 203 7.95 5.48 -9.63
CA VAL A 203 6.60 5.10 -10.06
C VAL A 203 6.06 6.18 -10.99
N CYS A 204 5.38 5.75 -12.04
CA CYS A 204 4.63 6.63 -12.94
C CYS A 204 3.24 6.05 -13.18
N ASN A 205 2.20 6.83 -12.95
CA ASN A 205 0.81 6.46 -13.29
C ASN A 205 0.38 5.09 -12.72
N GLY A 206 0.82 4.75 -11.50
CA GLY A 206 0.51 3.46 -10.87
C GLY A 206 1.41 2.28 -11.30
N VAL A 207 2.41 2.53 -12.15
CA VAL A 207 3.35 1.53 -12.64
C VAL A 207 4.73 1.80 -12.05
N GLU A 208 5.29 0.79 -11.39
CA GLU A 208 6.70 0.79 -10.97
C GLU A 208 7.61 0.70 -12.20
N LEU A 209 8.36 1.76 -12.47
CA LEU A 209 9.24 1.88 -13.63
C LEU A 209 10.67 1.45 -13.32
N SER A 210 11.11 1.63 -12.08
CA SER A 210 12.44 1.25 -11.66
C SER A 210 12.47 1.04 -10.17
N SER A 211 13.28 0.08 -9.72
CA SER A 211 13.61 -0.11 -8.32
C SER A 211 15.12 -0.01 -8.13
N GLY A 212 15.54 0.52 -6.99
CA GLY A 212 16.94 0.72 -6.66
C GLY A 212 17.19 0.79 -5.16
N ALA A 213 18.46 0.70 -4.80
CA ALA A 213 18.88 0.84 -3.41
C ALA A 213 20.34 1.29 -3.32
N VAL A 214 20.66 1.97 -2.22
CA VAL A 214 22.03 2.02 -1.72
C VAL A 214 22.38 0.63 -1.20
N ARG A 215 23.50 0.09 -1.65
CA ARG A 215 23.90 -1.28 -1.36
C ARG A 215 24.78 -1.35 -0.13
N ASN A 216 24.56 -2.41 0.63
CA ASN A 216 25.45 -2.78 1.70
C ASN A 216 26.83 -3.15 1.12
N HIS A 217 27.87 -2.51 1.64
CA HIS A 217 29.27 -2.70 1.27
C HIS A 217 30.14 -3.08 2.49
N LYS A 218 29.50 -3.34 3.64
CA LYS A 218 30.13 -3.58 4.94
C LYS A 218 29.85 -5.01 5.41
N PRO A 219 30.87 -5.90 5.50
CA PRO A 219 30.66 -7.30 5.87
C PRO A 219 29.93 -7.51 7.20
N ASP A 220 30.28 -6.75 8.25
CA ASP A 220 29.67 -6.78 9.58
C ASP A 220 28.18 -6.42 9.53
N VAL A 221 27.83 -5.34 8.82
CA VAL A 221 26.43 -4.94 8.61
C VAL A 221 25.67 -6.02 7.83
N MET A 222 26.30 -6.65 6.84
CA MET A 222 25.67 -7.73 6.07
C MET A 222 25.39 -8.95 6.93
N TYR A 223 26.37 -9.39 7.73
CA TYR A 223 26.15 -10.49 8.66
C TYR A 223 25.04 -10.18 9.67
N LYS A 224 25.03 -8.97 10.24
CA LYS A 224 24.00 -8.56 11.19
C LYS A 224 22.60 -8.52 10.57
N ALA A 225 22.47 -8.01 9.34
CA ALA A 225 21.19 -7.98 8.64
C ALA A 225 20.62 -9.39 8.40
N PHE A 226 21.49 -10.32 7.95
CA PHE A 226 21.10 -11.71 7.74
C PHE A 226 20.80 -12.42 9.07
N GLU A 227 21.55 -12.15 10.14
CA GLU A 227 21.29 -12.68 11.49
C GLU A 227 19.90 -12.27 12.00
N ILE A 228 19.53 -11.00 11.82
CA ILE A 228 18.19 -10.48 12.18
C ILE A 228 17.08 -11.23 11.43
N ALA A 229 17.27 -11.52 10.14
CA ALA A 229 16.35 -12.33 9.34
C ALA A 229 16.44 -13.85 9.63
N GLY A 230 17.22 -14.25 10.64
CA GLY A 230 17.33 -15.64 11.09
C GLY A 230 18.30 -16.51 10.29
N TYR A 231 19.22 -15.92 9.53
CA TYR A 231 20.23 -16.64 8.77
C TYR A 231 21.58 -16.65 9.50
N ASP A 232 22.16 -17.85 9.63
CA ASP A 232 23.50 -18.00 10.15
C ASP A 232 24.56 -17.38 9.24
N LYS A 233 25.66 -16.95 9.85
CA LYS A 233 26.85 -16.44 9.15
C LYS A 233 27.34 -17.37 8.03
N SER A 234 27.25 -18.68 8.24
CA SER A 234 27.68 -19.70 7.27
C SER A 234 26.85 -19.67 5.98
N VAL A 235 25.56 -19.30 6.05
CA VAL A 235 24.68 -19.15 4.88
C VAL A 235 25.21 -18.02 4.01
N VAL A 236 25.55 -16.89 4.62
CA VAL A 236 26.08 -15.71 3.93
C VAL A 236 27.39 -16.05 3.22
N GLU A 237 28.31 -16.74 3.91
CA GLU A 237 29.61 -17.14 3.37
C GLU A 237 29.49 -18.15 2.23
N THR A 238 28.55 -19.09 2.34
CA THR A 238 28.37 -20.16 1.34
C THR A 238 27.65 -19.66 0.10
N LYS A 239 26.58 -18.87 0.26
CA LYS A 239 25.75 -18.39 -0.87
C LYS A 239 26.34 -17.16 -1.55
N PHE A 240 27.00 -16.29 -0.80
CA PHE A 240 27.45 -14.97 -1.27
C PHE A 240 28.95 -14.73 -1.08
N GLY A 241 29.74 -15.79 -0.88
CA GLY A 241 31.17 -15.71 -0.56
C GLY A 241 32.01 -14.90 -1.56
N GLY A 242 31.71 -14.98 -2.86
CA GLY A 242 32.39 -14.18 -3.88
C GLY A 242 32.23 -12.66 -3.65
N MET A 243 30.98 -12.21 -3.49
CA MET A 243 30.66 -10.81 -3.21
C MET A 243 31.22 -10.36 -1.86
N LEU A 244 31.02 -11.17 -0.82
CA LEU A 244 31.51 -10.88 0.53
C LEU A 244 33.04 -10.76 0.59
N ASN A 245 33.77 -11.59 -0.16
CA ASN A 245 35.22 -11.48 -0.25
C ASN A 245 35.66 -10.19 -0.94
N ALA A 246 34.94 -9.75 -1.98
CA ALA A 246 35.22 -8.47 -2.63
C ALA A 246 35.06 -7.29 -1.65
N PHE A 247 34.06 -7.32 -0.76
CA PHE A 247 33.85 -6.25 0.24
C PHE A 247 35.04 -6.09 1.20
N LYS A 248 35.75 -7.18 1.52
CA LYS A 248 36.93 -7.16 2.41
C LYS A 248 38.14 -6.42 1.81
N TYR A 249 38.15 -6.18 0.50
CA TYR A 249 39.20 -5.41 -0.18
C TYR A 249 38.85 -3.92 -0.34
N GLY A 250 37.86 -3.42 0.42
CA GLY A 250 37.50 -2.00 0.43
C GLY A 250 36.50 -1.64 -0.67
N ALA A 251 35.41 -2.41 -0.79
CA ALA A 251 34.31 -2.02 -1.67
C ALA A 251 33.77 -0.63 -1.28
N PRO A 252 33.63 0.31 -2.24
CA PRO A 252 33.15 1.65 -1.93
C PRO A 252 31.65 1.62 -1.58
N PRO A 253 31.15 2.67 -0.89
CA PRO A 253 29.73 2.95 -0.89
C PRO A 253 29.21 3.02 -2.33
N HIS A 254 28.17 2.25 -2.63
CA HIS A 254 27.61 2.16 -3.97
C HIS A 254 26.10 2.01 -3.90
N GLY A 255 25.44 2.38 -4.98
CA GLY A 255 23.99 2.28 -5.15
C GLY A 255 23.68 2.12 -6.62
N GLY A 256 22.45 1.73 -6.91
CA GLY A 256 22.01 1.58 -8.29
C GLY A 256 20.51 1.42 -8.38
N LEU A 257 20.02 1.42 -9.61
CA LEU A 257 18.62 1.17 -9.96
C LEU A 257 18.56 0.36 -11.24
N ALA A 258 17.48 -0.38 -11.41
CA ALA A 258 17.22 -1.16 -12.62
C ALA A 258 15.93 -0.65 -13.28
N PRO A 259 15.99 -0.04 -14.49
CA PRO A 259 14.80 0.42 -15.18
C PRO A 259 14.11 -0.74 -15.92
N GLY A 260 12.80 -0.87 -15.74
CA GLY A 260 11.93 -1.75 -16.52
C GLY A 260 11.60 -1.12 -17.87
N ILE A 261 12.51 -1.26 -18.84
CA ILE A 261 12.38 -0.64 -20.17
C ILE A 261 11.04 -0.99 -20.83
N ASP A 262 10.60 -2.25 -20.76
CA ASP A 262 9.34 -2.69 -21.37
C ASP A 262 8.13 -1.96 -20.76
N ARG A 263 8.12 -1.72 -19.44
CA ARG A 263 7.06 -0.95 -18.77
C ARG A 263 7.07 0.52 -19.20
N MET A 264 8.25 1.10 -19.39
CA MET A 264 8.37 2.47 -19.89
C MET A 264 7.82 2.58 -21.33
N VAL A 265 8.17 1.63 -22.20
CA VAL A 265 7.64 1.60 -23.57
C VAL A 265 6.13 1.35 -23.58
N MET A 266 5.63 0.46 -22.72
CA MET A 266 4.19 0.20 -22.54
C MET A 266 3.42 1.48 -22.19
N LEU A 267 3.92 2.26 -21.22
CA LEU A 267 3.32 3.55 -20.87
C LEU A 267 3.38 4.58 -22.01
N LEU A 268 4.51 4.67 -22.71
CA LEU A 268 4.69 5.61 -23.82
C LEU A 268 3.80 5.26 -25.03
N ALA A 269 3.58 3.96 -25.26
CA ALA A 269 2.70 3.45 -26.31
C ALA A 269 1.21 3.53 -25.94
N GLY A 270 0.89 3.82 -24.67
CA GLY A 270 -0.50 3.90 -24.19
C GLY A 270 -1.21 2.53 -24.18
N VAL A 271 -0.45 1.45 -24.00
CA VAL A 271 -0.98 0.07 -23.96
C VAL A 271 -0.93 -0.47 -22.53
N GLU A 272 -1.83 -1.37 -22.17
CA GLU A 272 -1.94 -1.89 -20.80
C GLU A 272 -1.16 -3.20 -20.57
N ASN A 273 -0.74 -3.85 -21.66
CA ASN A 273 -0.14 -5.18 -21.62
C ASN A 273 1.28 -5.17 -22.19
N LEU A 274 2.26 -5.65 -21.41
CA LEU A 274 3.65 -5.79 -21.83
C LEU A 274 3.82 -6.64 -23.11
N ARG A 275 2.89 -7.57 -23.37
CA ARG A 275 2.90 -8.37 -24.60
C ARG A 275 2.76 -7.53 -25.87
N GLU A 276 2.15 -6.35 -25.79
CA GLU A 276 1.96 -5.45 -26.94
C GLU A 276 3.26 -4.73 -27.34
N VAL A 277 4.23 -4.68 -26.43
CA VAL A 277 5.56 -4.10 -26.68
C VAL A 277 6.66 -5.15 -26.80
N THR A 278 6.28 -6.44 -26.74
CA THR A 278 7.21 -7.57 -26.86
C THR A 278 7.03 -8.25 -28.21
N MET A 279 8.10 -8.39 -29.00
CA MET A 279 8.02 -8.97 -30.36
C MET A 279 7.53 -10.42 -30.37
N PHE A 280 7.97 -11.23 -29.41
CA PHE A 280 7.59 -12.64 -29.26
C PHE A 280 7.24 -12.95 -27.80
N PRO A 281 6.03 -12.58 -27.32
CA PRO A 281 5.67 -12.76 -25.93
C PRO A 281 5.42 -14.24 -25.60
N MET A 282 5.87 -14.66 -24.42
CA MET A 282 5.57 -15.99 -23.89
C MET A 282 4.10 -16.09 -23.45
N ASN A 283 3.50 -17.27 -23.62
CA ASN A 283 2.18 -17.55 -23.09
C ASN A 283 2.23 -17.72 -21.55
N GLN A 284 1.09 -17.83 -20.89
CA GLN A 284 1.02 -17.86 -19.42
C GLN A 284 1.45 -19.21 -18.81
N GLN A 285 1.69 -20.23 -19.65
CA GLN A 285 2.05 -21.59 -19.27
C GLN A 285 3.51 -21.95 -19.61
N ALA A 286 4.25 -21.01 -20.20
CA ALA A 286 5.62 -21.19 -20.66
C ALA A 286 6.65 -20.74 -19.61
#